data_AF-A0A9X3YPZ7-F1
#
_entry.id   AF-A0A9X3YPZ7-F1
#
_cell.length_a   1.000
_cell.length_b   1.000
_cell.length_c   1.000
_cell.angle_alpha   90.00
_cell.angle_beta   90.00
_cell.angle_gamma   90.00
#
_symmetry.space_group_name_H-M   'P 1'
#
loop_
_entity.id
_entity.type
_entity.pdbx_description
1 polymer ?
#
loop_
_entity_poly.entity_id
_entity_poly.type
_entity_poly.pdbx_seq_one_letter_code
_entity_poly.pdbx_strand_id
1 'polypeptide(L)' 'MAKPKHKSSASSTKRVRIGASLYSTNGGFTERLVPYIRLRGNWLSNAGFEPNDAVVIHIARGRLVMTRA' A
#
# COMPACT_ATOMS: atom_id res chain seq x y z
N MET A 1 -12.78 -0.82 38.88
CA MET A 1 -11.85 -0.31 37.85
C MET A 1 -11.79 -1.31 36.71
N ALA A 2 -12.31 -0.97 35.52
CA ALA A 2 -12.26 -1.85 34.36
C ALA A 2 -10.93 -1.64 33.60
N LYS A 3 -10.18 -2.72 33.37
CA LYS A 3 -8.94 -2.70 32.58
C LYS A 3 -9.27 -2.45 31.10
N PRO A 4 -8.51 -1.63 30.36
CA PRO A 4 -8.72 -1.45 28.93
C PRO A 4 -8.40 -2.77 28.22
N LYS A 5 -9.42 -3.36 27.57
CA LYS A 5 -9.23 -4.49 26.66
C LYS A 5 -8.51 -3.96 25.43
N HIS A 6 -7.22 -4.27 25.29
CA HIS A 6 -6.53 -4.15 24.02
C HIS A 6 -7.30 -5.03 23.01
N LYS A 7 -8.05 -4.38 22.11
CA LYS A 7 -8.61 -5.05 20.94
C LYS A 7 -7.41 -5.50 20.11
N SER A 8 -7.07 -6.78 20.20
CA SER A 8 -6.27 -7.48 19.20
C SER A 8 -6.76 -7.00 17.83
N SER A 9 -5.88 -6.35 17.07
CA SER A 9 -6.21 -5.79 15.77
C SER A 9 -6.55 -6.96 14.85
N ALA A 10 -7.84 -7.27 14.77
CA ALA A 10 -8.34 -8.17 13.75
C ALA A 10 -7.80 -7.64 12.43
N SER A 11 -6.97 -8.44 11.76
CA SER A 11 -6.38 -8.16 10.45
C SER A 11 -7.50 -7.71 9.53
N SER A 12 -7.67 -6.40 9.39
CA SER A 12 -8.77 -5.87 8.61
C SER A 12 -8.30 -5.96 7.16
N THR A 13 -8.65 -7.05 6.49
CA THR A 13 -8.33 -7.23 5.07
C THR A 13 -8.88 -6.05 4.28
N LYS A 14 -7.99 -5.27 3.67
CA LYS A 14 -8.39 -4.18 2.76
C LYS A 14 -8.31 -4.67 1.33
N ARG A 15 -9.41 -4.51 0.61
CA ARG A 15 -9.47 -4.80 -0.83
C ARG A 15 -9.22 -3.50 -1.58
N VAL A 16 -8.17 -3.49 -2.39
CA VAL A 16 -7.83 -2.39 -3.30
C VAL A 16 -7.82 -2.91 -4.73
N ARG A 17 -8.07 -2.03 -5.70
CA ARG A 17 -7.96 -2.37 -7.12
C ARG A 17 -6.62 -1.84 -7.66
N ILE A 18 -6.01 -2.63 -8.54
CA ILE A 18 -4.88 -2.16 -9.35
C ILE A 18 -5.47 -1.24 -10.42
N GLY A 19 -4.98 0.00 -10.47
CA GLY A 19 -5.28 0.94 -11.53
C GLY A 19 -4.22 0.91 -12.62
N ALA A 20 -4.38 1.75 -13.64
CA ALA A 20 -3.39 1.95 -14.68
C ALA A 20 -2.97 3.43 -14.76
N SER A 21 -1.68 3.68 -14.89
CA SER A 21 -1.09 5.00 -15.07
C SER A 21 -0.49 5.05 -16.47
N LEU A 22 -0.75 6.13 -17.20
CA LEU A 22 -0.14 6.37 -18.50
C LEU A 22 1.29 6.84 -18.27
N TYR A 23 2.25 6.06 -18.74
CA TYR A 23 3.64 6.43 -18.74
C TYR A 23 4.04 6.77 -20.18
N SER A 24 4.45 8.03 -20.39
CA SER A 24 5.04 8.46 -21.66
C SER A 24 6.52 8.12 -21.62
N THR A 25 6.98 7.35 -22.61
CA THR A 25 8.41 7.07 -22.76
C THR A 25 9.09 8.28 -23.41
N ASN A 26 10.25 8.69 -22.89
CA ASN A 26 11.07 9.74 -23.49
C ASN A 26 11.45 9.29 -24.92
N GLY A 27 10.75 9.84 -25.93
CA GLY A 27 10.84 9.38 -27.31
C GLY A 27 9.52 9.49 -28.10
N GLY A 28 8.38 9.76 -27.46
CA GLY A 28 7.20 10.35 -28.11
C GLY A 28 6.31 9.42 -28.94
N PHE A 29 6.59 8.12 -29.04
CA PHE A 29 5.82 7.23 -29.93
C PHE A 29 5.07 6.08 -29.25
N THR A 30 5.22 5.86 -27.94
CA THR A 30 4.42 4.84 -27.22
C THR A 30 3.96 5.32 -25.85
N GLU A 31 2.65 5.52 -25.73
CA GLU A 31 1.96 5.60 -24.44
C GLU A 31 1.75 4.18 -23.92
N ARG A 32 2.27 3.87 -22.73
CA ARG A 32 2.09 2.57 -22.11
C ARG A 32 1.30 2.70 -20.81
N LEU A 33 0.27 1.88 -20.68
CA LEU A 33 -0.41 1.67 -19.39
C LEU A 33 0.48 0.83 -18.49
N VAL A 34 0.84 1.38 -17.34
CA VAL A 34 1.62 0.73 -16.28
C VAL A 34 0.72 0.51 -15.07
N PRO A 35 0.70 -0.70 -14.46
CA PRO A 35 -0.12 -0.95 -13.29
C PRO A 35 0.34 -0.09 -12.10
N TYR A 36 -0.61 0.49 -11.38
CA TYR A 36 -0.34 1.22 -10.13
C TYR A 36 -1.28 0.78 -9.02
N ILE A 37 -0.80 0.86 -7.77
CA ILE A 37 -1.60 0.65 -6.57
C ILE A 37 -1.62 1.95 -5.77
N ARG A 38 -2.82 2.45 -5.46
CA ARG A 38 -3.00 3.60 -4.56
C ARG A 38 -3.56 3.11 -3.23
N LEU A 39 -2.73 3.18 -2.19
CA LEU A 39 -3.15 2.91 -0.81
C LEU A 39 -3.57 4.23 -0.16
N ARG A 40 -4.76 4.27 0.45
CA ARG A 40 -5.26 5.47 1.16
C ARG A 40 -6.21 5.11 2.30
N GLY A 41 -6.20 5.94 3.33
CA GLY A 41 -7.15 5.91 4.44
C GLY A 41 -6.52 5.56 5.79
N ASN A 42 -7.25 5.84 6.86
CA ASN A 42 -6.78 5.76 8.26
C ASN A 42 -6.29 4.36 8.67
N TRP A 43 -6.62 3.32 7.90
CA TRP A 43 -6.15 1.97 8.15
C TRP A 43 -4.63 1.83 7.94
N LEU A 44 -3.99 2.69 7.14
CA LEU A 44 -2.53 2.73 6.99
C LEU A 44 -1.88 3.26 8.27
N SER A 45 -2.34 4.40 8.79
CA SER A 45 -1.89 4.96 10.08
C SER A 45 -2.14 3.99 11.24
N ASN A 46 -3.31 3.34 11.26
CA ASN A 46 -3.60 2.29 12.27
C ASN A 46 -2.68 1.06 12.15
N ALA A 47 -2.09 0.82 10.97
CA ALA A 47 -1.07 -0.20 10.74
C ALA A 47 0.36 0.32 10.98
N GLY A 48 0.50 1.57 11.42
CA GLY A 48 1.77 2.21 11.75
C GLY A 48 2.49 2.84 10.56
N PHE A 49 1.80 3.12 9.44
CA PHE A 49 2.37 3.86 8.31
C PHE A 49 1.86 5.29 8.30
N GLU A 50 2.76 6.24 8.45
CA GLU A 50 2.49 7.67 8.51
C GLU A 50 2.95 8.40 7.24
N PRO A 51 2.44 9.61 6.97
CA PRO A 51 2.93 10.43 5.88
C PRO A 51 4.44 10.65 5.96
N ASN A 52 5.11 10.59 4.81
CA ASN A 52 6.57 10.72 4.65
C ASN A 52 7.40 9.54 5.17
N ASP A 53 6.79 8.45 5.64
CA ASP A 53 7.54 7.23 5.90
C ASP A 53 8.14 6.67 4.61
N ALA A 54 9.41 6.28 4.69
CA ALA A 54 10.00 5.41 3.69
C ALA A 54 9.48 3.98 3.91
N VAL A 55 9.15 3.29 2.82
CA VAL A 55 8.67 1.91 2.85
C VAL A 55 9.50 1.06 1.90
N VAL A 56 9.73 -0.19 2.31
CA VAL A 56 10.33 -1.22 1.47
C VAL A 56 9.23 -2.18 1.01
N ILE A 57 9.22 -2.48 -0.30
CA ILE A 57 8.32 -3.46 -0.89
C ILE A 57 9.13 -4.68 -1.30
N HIS A 58 8.84 -5.83 -0.70
CA HIS A 58 9.40 -7.12 -1.09
C HIS A 58 8.37 -7.96 -1.84
N ILE A 59 8.78 -8.58 -2.94
CA ILE A 59 7.96 -9.55 -3.67
C ILE A 59 8.35 -10.94 -3.19
N ALA A 60 7.41 -11.65 -2.58
CA ALA A 60 7.63 -13.02 -2.11
C ALA A 60 6.41 -13.88 -2.39
N ARG A 61 6.60 -14.99 -3.11
CA ARG A 61 5.55 -16.01 -3.38
C ARG A 61 4.25 -15.41 -3.95
N GLY A 62 4.37 -14.51 -4.92
CA GLY A 62 3.23 -13.83 -5.55
C GLY A 62 2.54 -12.79 -4.67
N ARG A 63 3.17 -12.36 -3.57
CA ARG A 63 2.65 -11.33 -2.66
C ARG A 63 3.58 -10.13 -2.64
N LEU A 64 3.00 -8.95 -2.53
CA LEU A 64 3.70 -7.72 -2.16
C LEU A 64 3.65 -7.61 -0.63
N VAL A 65 4.82 -7.60 0.00
CA VAL A 65 4.97 -7.39 1.44
C VAL A 65 5.55 -6.00 1.62
N MET A 66 4.82 -5.14 2.33
CA MET A 66 5.23 -3.77 2.63
C MET A 66 5.67 -3.65 4.08
N THR A 67 6.87 -3.11 4.30
CA THR A 67 7.42 -2.81 5.62
C THR A 67 7.93 -1.38 5.65
N ARG A 68 8.04 -0.79 6.84
CA ARG A 68 8.76 0.48 7.01
C ARG A 68 10.24 0.26 6.71
N ALA A 69 10.89 1.26 6.11
CA ALA A 69 12.34 1.29 5.89
C ALA A 69 13.07 1.84 7.13
#